data_AF-A0A9W5TVD2-F1
#
_entry.id   AF-A0A9W5TVD2-F1
#
_cell.length_a   1.000
_cell.length_b   1.000
_cell.length_c   1.000
_cell.angle_alpha   90.00
_cell.angle_beta   90.00
_cell.angle_gamma   90.00
#
_symmetry.space_group_name_H-M   'P 1'
#
loop_
_entity.id
_entity.type
_entity.pdbx_description
1 polymer ?
#
loop_
_entity_poly.entity_id
_entity_poly.type
_entity_poly.pdbx_seq_one_letter_code
_entity_poly.pdbx_strand_id
1 'polypeptide(L)'
;MVNQMNEKNEDQAAELRKLVDQIQDEELPAEETDLNRQADMEQIGKTEDREIDVLNLPPRKEVHSKNNQAAHIKISGPFVRLLVVLLLILAVLTGLYFVWGEELFNLFGN
;
A
#
# COMPACT_ATOMS: atom_id res chain seq x y z
N MET A 1 -20.05 15.69 -25.69
CA MET A 1 -18.87 14.94 -25.17
C MET A 1 -17.58 15.24 -25.96
N VAL A 2 -17.41 16.43 -26.57
CA VAL A 2 -16.17 16.81 -27.27
C VAL A 2 -15.33 17.81 -26.45
N ASN A 3 -15.93 18.50 -25.48
CA ASN A 3 -15.28 19.59 -24.73
C ASN A 3 -14.27 19.11 -23.68
N GLN A 4 -14.50 17.96 -23.03
CA GLN A 4 -13.62 17.45 -21.96
C GLN A 4 -12.25 16.96 -22.46
N MET A 5 -12.17 16.56 -23.73
CA MET A 5 -10.93 16.00 -24.28
C MET A 5 -9.96 17.09 -24.74
N ASN A 6 -10.47 18.30 -25.03
CA ASN A 6 -9.63 19.45 -25.40
C ASN A 6 -8.97 20.08 -24.16
N GLU A 7 -9.72 20.31 -23.08
CA GLU A 7 -9.18 20.83 -21.81
C GLU A 7 -8.02 19.96 -21.28
N LYS A 8 -8.18 18.63 -21.32
CA LYS A 8 -7.14 17.70 -20.85
C LYS A 8 -5.85 17.76 -21.67
N ASN A 9 -5.92 18.06 -22.97
CA ASN A 9 -4.74 18.22 -23.81
C ASN A 9 -4.05 19.58 -23.58
N GLU A 10 -4.82 20.64 -23.34
CA GLU A 10 -4.30 21.97 -22.99
C GLU A 10 -3.53 21.92 -21.66
N ASP A 11 -4.07 21.24 -20.65
CA ASP A 11 -3.42 21.04 -19.35
C ASP A 11 -2.08 20.29 -19.48
N GLN A 12 -2.03 19.25 -20.32
CA GLN A 12 -0.80 18.47 -20.56
C GLN A 12 0.28 19.30 -21.27
N ALA A 13 -0.10 20.12 -22.26
CA ALA A 13 0.85 20.98 -22.97
C ALA A 13 1.41 22.09 -22.05
N ALA A 14 0.60 22.60 -21.13
CA ALA A 14 1.03 23.59 -20.14
C ALA A 14 2.04 23.02 -19.15
N GLU A 15 1.83 21.78 -18.68
CA GLU A 15 2.75 21.09 -17.78
C GLU A 15 4.12 20.83 -18.45
N LEU A 16 4.13 20.41 -19.71
CA LEU A 16 5.37 20.17 -20.47
C LEU A 16 6.20 21.45 -20.63
N ARG A 17 5.57 22.58 -20.94
CA ARG A 17 6.28 23.88 -21.05
C ARG A 17 6.92 24.28 -19.73
N LYS A 18 6.21 24.08 -18.62
CA LYS A 18 6.70 24.38 -17.28
C LYS A 18 7.93 23.52 -16.90
N LEU A 19 7.98 22.25 -17.29
CA LEU A 19 9.15 21.40 -17.05
C LEU A 19 10.37 21.84 -17.88
N VAL A 20 10.16 22.24 -19.13
CA VAL A 20 11.24 22.70 -20.01
C VAL A 20 11.85 24.02 -19.51
N ASP A 21 11.01 24.95 -19.06
CA ASP A 21 11.44 26.25 -18.52
C ASP A 21 12.33 26.08 -17.27
N GLN A 22 11.92 25.19 -16.35
CA GLN A 22 12.69 24.88 -15.14
C GLN A 22 14.07 24.28 -15.41
N ILE A 23 14.22 23.51 -16.49
CA ILE A 23 15.52 22.93 -16.87
C ILE A 23 16.40 23.99 -17.53
N GLN A 24 15.80 24.93 -18.27
CA GLN A 24 16.52 25.98 -18.99
C GLN A 24 17.04 27.07 -18.05
N ASP A 25 16.34 27.33 -16.94
CA ASP A 25 16.76 28.27 -15.90
C ASP A 25 17.91 27.74 -15.01
N GLU A 26 18.21 26.43 -15.07
CA GLU A 26 19.24 25.78 -14.23
C GLU A 26 20.65 25.76 -14.86
N GLU A 27 20.85 26.32 -16.06
CA GLU A 27 22.18 26.40 -16.72
C GLU A 27 22.89 27.78 -16.58
N LEU A 28 23.80 27.83 -15.58
CA LEU A 28 25.16 28.46 -15.53
C LEU A 28 25.32 29.97 -15.17
N PRO A 29 26.29 30.34 -14.30
CA PRO A 29 27.70 30.46 -14.75
C PRO A 29 28.79 29.95 -13.78
N ALA A 30 29.96 29.70 -14.36
CA ALA A 30 31.22 29.32 -13.71
C ALA A 30 31.88 30.49 -12.94
N GLU A 31 32.39 30.24 -11.73
CA GLU A 31 33.81 30.30 -11.35
C GLU A 31 34.01 30.14 -9.82
N GLU A 32 34.86 29.15 -9.49
CA GLU A 32 35.74 28.96 -8.33
C GLU A 32 35.33 29.50 -6.94
N THR A 33 35.00 28.60 -5.99
CA THR A 33 35.67 28.52 -4.67
C THR A 33 35.37 27.17 -3.97
N ASP A 34 36.42 26.63 -3.34
CA ASP A 34 36.44 25.66 -2.24
C ASP A 34 36.18 24.16 -2.52
N LEU A 35 37.31 23.49 -2.77
CA LEU A 35 37.72 22.21 -2.19
C LEU A 35 36.84 21.78 -0.99
N ASN A 36 36.32 20.54 -1.03
CA ASN A 36 35.73 19.77 0.09
C ASN A 36 34.20 19.54 0.12
N ARG A 37 33.56 19.23 -1.03
CA ARG A 37 32.22 18.57 -1.05
C ARG A 37 32.04 17.52 -2.16
N GLN A 38 33.13 16.87 -2.60
CA GLN A 38 33.03 15.67 -3.46
C GLN A 38 32.81 14.41 -2.62
N ALA A 39 31.63 14.32 -2.02
CA ALA A 39 31.01 13.08 -1.60
C ALA A 39 29.52 13.39 -1.44
N ASP A 40 28.67 12.58 -2.04
CA ASP A 40 27.21 12.59 -1.86
C ASP A 40 26.40 13.58 -2.71
N MET A 41 26.55 13.56 -4.05
CA MET A 41 25.39 13.73 -4.97
C MET A 41 25.68 13.60 -6.48
N GLU A 42 26.66 12.81 -6.91
CA GLU A 42 26.82 12.52 -8.34
C GLU A 42 26.44 11.08 -8.72
N GLN A 43 25.69 11.03 -9.83
CA GLN A 43 25.27 9.87 -10.62
C GLN A 43 23.98 9.18 -10.17
N ILE A 44 22.86 9.79 -10.52
CA ILE A 44 21.71 9.06 -11.06
C ILE A 44 21.66 9.44 -12.54
N GLY A 45 22.17 8.57 -13.44
CA GLY A 45 22.03 8.81 -14.88
C GLY A 45 23.16 8.35 -15.80
N LYS A 46 24.21 7.70 -15.30
CA LYS A 46 25.13 6.95 -16.14
C LYS A 46 25.05 5.49 -15.73
N THR A 47 24.56 4.65 -16.64
CA THR A 47 24.79 3.20 -16.64
C THR A 47 26.28 2.95 -16.85
N GLU A 48 27.06 3.25 -15.81
CA GLU A 48 28.37 2.67 -15.61
C GLU A 48 28.13 1.54 -14.62
N ASP A 49 28.65 0.36 -14.94
CA ASP A 49 28.72 -0.79 -14.05
C ASP A 49 29.48 -0.36 -12.78
N ARG A 50 28.78 0.26 -11.84
CA ARG A 50 29.26 0.37 -10.46
C ARG A 50 29.36 -1.07 -9.99
N GLU A 51 30.58 -1.56 -9.87
CA GLU A 51 30.87 -2.81 -9.16
C GLU A 51 30.35 -2.65 -7.73
N ILE A 52 29.09 -3.00 -7.53
CA ILE A 52 28.51 -3.12 -6.20
C ILE A 52 29.26 -4.27 -5.56
N ASP A 53 30.00 -4.01 -4.49
CA ASP A 53 30.69 -5.05 -3.74
C ASP A 53 29.67 -6.04 -3.17
N VAL A 54 29.50 -7.17 -3.88
CA VAL A 54 28.54 -8.24 -3.56
C VAL A 54 28.80 -8.82 -2.17
N LEU A 55 30.02 -8.70 -1.66
CA LEU A 55 30.44 -9.30 -0.39
C LEU A 55 30.08 -8.44 0.82
N ASN A 56 29.87 -7.14 0.62
CA ASN A 56 29.57 -6.19 1.70
C ASN A 56 28.13 -5.64 1.64
N LEU A 57 27.19 -6.36 1.02
CA LEU A 57 25.78 -6.00 1.12
C LEU A 57 25.25 -6.22 2.55
N PRO A 58 24.39 -5.33 3.05
CA PRO A 58 23.70 -5.57 4.30
C PRO A 58 22.87 -6.85 4.20
N PRO A 59 22.83 -7.68 5.24
CA PRO A 59 22.07 -8.92 5.21
C PRO A 59 20.59 -8.61 4.95
N ARG A 60 19.99 -9.36 4.03
CA ARG A 60 18.59 -9.20 3.56
C ARG A 60 17.58 -9.02 4.70
N LYS A 61 17.84 -9.66 5.85
CA LYS A 61 17.03 -9.56 7.06
C LYS A 61 16.98 -8.14 7.63
N GLU A 62 18.08 -7.40 7.62
CA GLU A 62 18.16 -6.06 8.24
C GLU A 62 17.40 -5.01 7.42
N VAL A 63 17.49 -5.10 6.09
CA VAL A 63 16.80 -4.18 5.17
C VAL A 63 15.28 -4.42 5.12
N HIS A 64 14.83 -5.67 5.30
CA HIS A 64 13.41 -6.04 5.18
C HIS A 64 12.70 -6.35 6.50
N SER A 65 13.37 -6.34 7.66
CA SER A 65 12.75 -6.64 8.97
C SER A 65 11.96 -5.50 9.61
N LYS A 66 11.98 -4.29 9.02
CA LYS A 66 11.25 -3.12 9.54
C LYS A 66 9.73 -3.30 9.57
N ASN A 67 9.19 -4.33 8.91
CA ASN A 67 7.76 -4.63 8.90
C ASN A 67 7.37 -5.87 9.73
N ASN A 68 8.12 -6.22 10.79
CA ASN A 68 7.74 -7.23 11.81
C ASN A 68 6.47 -6.85 12.61
N GLN A 69 5.50 -6.19 11.97
CA GLN A 69 4.16 -6.00 12.49
C GLN A 69 3.55 -7.40 12.65
N ALA A 70 3.21 -7.74 13.89
CA ALA A 70 2.47 -8.95 14.22
C ALA A 70 1.25 -9.08 13.28
N ALA A 71 0.90 -10.31 12.91
CA ALA A 71 -0.22 -10.57 12.01
C ALA A 71 -1.48 -9.87 12.52
N HIS A 72 -1.84 -8.75 11.89
CA HIS A 72 -3.06 -8.01 12.20
C HIS A 72 -4.25 -8.87 11.73
N ILE A 73 -4.97 -9.46 12.68
CA ILE A 73 -6.22 -10.16 12.41
C ILE A 73 -7.24 -9.10 12.02
N LYS A 74 -7.48 -8.98 10.71
CA LYS A 74 -8.44 -8.02 10.17
C LYS A 74 -9.81 -8.69 10.11
N ILE A 75 -10.64 -8.43 11.10
CA ILE A 75 -12.05 -8.83 11.08
C ILE A 75 -12.73 -8.02 9.97
N SER A 76 -13.15 -8.70 8.91
CA SER A 76 -13.81 -8.08 7.77
C SER A 76 -15.31 -7.89 8.05
N GLY A 77 -15.92 -6.87 7.46
CA GLY A 77 -17.38 -6.62 7.59
C GLY A 77 -18.26 -7.85 7.29
N PRO A 78 -17.95 -8.67 6.25
CA PRO A 78 -18.65 -9.93 6.01
C PRO A 78 -18.56 -10.93 7.17
N PHE A 79 -17.43 -10.99 7.88
CA PHE A 79 -17.26 -11.88 9.03
C PHE A 79 -18.16 -11.47 10.21
N VAL A 80 -18.30 -10.17 10.46
CA VAL A 80 -19.23 -9.65 11.49
C VAL A 80 -20.67 -9.99 11.13
N ARG A 81 -21.06 -9.82 9.84
CA ARG A 81 -22.41 -10.19 9.38
C ARG A 81 -22.70 -11.68 9.58
N LEU A 82 -21.73 -12.55 9.29
CA LEU A 82 -21.85 -13.98 9.53
C LEU A 82 -22.05 -14.24 11.03
N LEU A 83 -21.24 -13.64 11.89
CA LEU A 83 -21.31 -13.83 13.34
C LEU A 83 -22.67 -13.40 13.92
N VAL A 84 -23.23 -12.28 13.44
CA VAL A 84 -24.58 -11.83 13.84
C VAL A 84 -25.65 -12.83 13.43
N VAL A 85 -25.60 -13.34 12.19
CA VAL A 85 -26.56 -14.35 11.71
C VAL A 85 -26.43 -15.64 12.51
N LEU A 86 -25.20 -16.08 12.80
CA LEU A 86 -24.93 -17.26 13.60
C LEU A 86 -25.50 -17.13 15.01
N LEU A 87 -25.32 -15.98 15.65
CA LEU A 87 -25.89 -15.71 16.96
C LEU A 87 -27.43 -15.68 16.94
N LEU A 88 -28.05 -15.12 15.90
CA LEU A 88 -29.50 -15.16 15.74
C LEU A 88 -30.01 -16.59 15.62
N ILE A 89 -29.36 -17.42 14.80
CA ILE A 89 -29.72 -18.84 14.66
C ILE A 89 -29.60 -19.56 16.01
N LEU A 90 -28.49 -19.36 16.73
CA LEU A 90 -28.30 -19.94 18.05
C LEU A 90 -29.39 -19.49 19.04
N ALA A 91 -29.73 -18.20 19.06
CA ALA A 91 -30.77 -17.69 19.93
C ALA A 91 -32.14 -18.33 19.64
N VAL A 92 -32.48 -18.52 18.38
CA VAL A 92 -33.71 -19.21 17.97
C VAL A 92 -33.68 -20.68 18.39
N LEU A 93 -32.57 -21.39 18.16
CA LEU A 93 -32.41 -22.79 18.56
C LEU A 93 -32.49 -22.97 20.07
N THR A 94 -31.83 -22.10 20.84
CA THR A 94 -31.89 -22.12 22.31
C THR A 94 -33.29 -21.78 22.81
N GLY A 95 -33.98 -20.80 22.20
CA GLY A 95 -35.36 -20.48 22.54
C GLY A 95 -36.31 -21.64 22.27
N LEU A 96 -36.18 -22.28 21.10
CA LEU A 96 -36.99 -23.44 20.75
C LEU A 96 -36.71 -24.63 21.67
N TYR A 97 -35.45 -24.85 22.04
CA TYR A 97 -35.07 -25.87 23.03
C TYR A 97 -35.67 -25.58 24.41
N PHE A 98 -35.69 -24.33 24.86
CA PHE A 98 -36.24 -24.01 26.18
C PHE A 98 -37.77 -24.17 26.24
N VAL A 99 -38.47 -23.88 25.14
CA VAL A 99 -39.94 -23.93 25.10
C VAL A 99 -40.45 -25.33 24.78
N TRP A 100 -39.88 -26.03 23.80
CA TRP A 100 -40.34 -27.32 23.28
C TRP A 100 -39.29 -28.44 23.37
N GLY A 101 -38.19 -28.24 24.11
CA GLY A 101 -37.06 -29.18 24.14
C GLY A 101 -37.46 -30.60 24.52
N GLU A 102 -38.21 -30.78 25.60
CA GLU A 102 -38.66 -32.10 26.06
C GLU A 102 -39.47 -32.83 24.97
N GLU A 103 -40.40 -32.15 24.30
CA GLU A 103 -41.27 -32.74 23.26
C GLU A 103 -40.51 -33.03 21.97
N LEU A 104 -39.60 -32.11 21.55
CA LEU A 104 -38.78 -32.29 20.36
C LEU A 104 -37.77 -33.43 20.54
N PHE A 105 -37.07 -33.50 21.68
CA PHE A 105 -36.13 -34.58 21.96
C PHE A 105 -36.81 -35.95 22.01
N ASN A 106 -38.03 -36.02 22.56
CA ASN A 106 -38.82 -37.26 22.57
C ASN A 106 -39.35 -37.65 21.17
N LEU A 107 -39.57 -36.69 20.26
CA LEU A 107 -39.99 -36.93 18.87
C LEU A 107 -38.83 -37.38 17.95
N PHE A 108 -37.62 -36.88 18.20
CA PHE A 108 -36.42 -37.24 17.42
C PHE A 108 -35.60 -38.37 18.05
N GLY A 109 -35.85 -38.71 19.31
CA GLY A 109 -35.14 -39.74 20.08
C GLY A 109 -35.83 -41.11 20.15
N ASN A 110 -36.96 -41.30 19.46
CA ASN A 110 -37.71 -42.55 19.38
C ASN A 110 -37.62 -43.16 17.97
#